data_AF-A0A357A3T7-F1
#
_entry.id   AF-A0A357A3T7-F1
#
_cell.length_a   1.000
_cell.length_b   1.000
_cell.length_c   1.000
_cell.angle_alpha   90.00
_cell.angle_beta   90.00
_cell.angle_gamma   90.00
#
_symmetry.space_group_name_H-M   'P 1'
#
loop_
_entity.id
_entity.type
_entity.pdbx_description
1 polymer ?
#
loop_
_entity_poly.entity_id
_entity_poly.type
_entity_poly.pdbx_seq_one_letter_code
_entity_poly.pdbx_strand_id
1 'polypeptide(L)'
;AQACGTPVIAYGKGGALETVRDRRVNPEGATGLLFPEQTPESLMEAVEIFERSPFNPEQIHHHSTQFHPKVFEERYSDLLKRAYQDLQQF
;
A
#
# COMPACT_ATOMS: atom_id res chain seq x y z
N ALA A 1 5.58 -5.68 7.58
CA ALA A 1 4.95 -6.82 6.87
C ALA A 1 5.25 -6.76 5.38
N GLN A 2 4.62 -5.86 4.59
CA GLN A 2 4.80 -5.84 3.13
C GLN A 2 6.25 -5.64 2.66
N ALA A 3 7.07 -4.89 3.39
CA ALA A 3 8.51 -4.77 3.10
C ALA A 3 9.28 -6.09 3.14
N CYS A 4 8.77 -7.11 3.82
CA CYS A 4 9.34 -8.47 3.84
C CYS A 4 8.64 -9.40 2.83
N GLY A 5 7.83 -8.85 1.91
CA GLY A 5 7.02 -9.62 0.96
C GLY A 5 5.79 -10.28 1.59
N THR A 6 5.45 -9.97 2.84
CA THR A 6 4.33 -10.61 3.54
C THR A 6 3.00 -9.90 3.21
N PRO A 7 2.01 -10.60 2.64
CA PRO A 7 0.68 -10.04 2.43
C PRO A 7 -0.01 -9.77 3.76
N VAL A 8 -0.95 -8.82 3.78
CA VAL A 8 -1.63 -8.39 5.02
C VAL A 8 -3.15 -8.40 4.90
N ILE A 9 -3.84 -8.68 5.99
CA ILE A 9 -5.26 -8.31 6.15
C ILE A 9 -5.28 -7.04 7.00
N ALA A 10 -5.93 -5.98 6.54
CA ALA A 10 -5.96 -4.70 7.24
C ALA A 10 -7.36 -4.08 7.24
N TYR A 11 -7.66 -3.26 8.23
CA TYR A 11 -8.92 -2.51 8.26
C TYR A 11 -8.91 -1.46 7.14
N GLY A 12 -9.98 -1.40 6.33
CA GLY A 12 -10.12 -0.53 5.16
C GLY A 12 -10.28 0.96 5.45
N LYS A 13 -9.44 1.53 6.32
CA LYS A 13 -9.42 2.97 6.64
C LYS A 13 -7.99 3.50 6.78
N GLY A 14 -7.84 4.81 6.59
CA GLY A 14 -6.56 5.52 6.73
C GLY A 14 -5.50 5.01 5.75
N GLY A 15 -4.23 5.01 6.17
CA GLY A 15 -3.09 4.63 5.33
C GLY A 15 -3.10 3.18 4.81
N ALA A 16 -3.95 2.31 5.36
CA ALA A 16 -4.14 0.96 4.80
C ALA A 16 -4.73 1.02 3.38
N LEU A 17 -5.63 1.98 3.11
CA LEU A 17 -6.22 2.18 1.78
C LEU A 17 -5.20 2.64 0.74
N GLU A 18 -4.14 3.32 1.18
CA GLU A 18 -3.07 3.83 0.31
C GLU A 18 -2.01 2.77 0.00
N THR A 19 -1.83 1.81 0.92
CA THR A 19 -0.69 0.88 0.90
C THR A 19 -1.09 -0.56 0.59
N VAL A 20 -2.31 -1.00 0.89
CA VAL A 20 -2.77 -2.37 0.64
C VAL A 20 -3.52 -2.43 -0.69
N ARG A 21 -3.02 -3.22 -1.63
CA ARG A 21 -3.73 -3.55 -2.87
C ARG A 21 -4.61 -4.76 -2.63
N ASP A 22 -5.90 -4.51 -2.44
CA ASP A 22 -6.89 -5.55 -2.16
C ASP A 22 -6.97 -6.58 -3.30
N ARG A 23 -6.91 -7.87 -2.96
CA ARG A 23 -6.98 -8.99 -3.91
C ARG A 23 -8.21 -8.96 -4.81
N ARG A 24 -9.37 -8.58 -4.28
CA ARG A 24 -10.64 -8.58 -5.04
C ARG A 24 -10.63 -7.52 -6.14
N VAL A 25 -9.83 -6.47 -5.94
CA VAL A 25 -9.70 -5.35 -6.88
C VAL A 25 -8.46 -5.49 -7.77
N ASN A 26 -7.37 -6.07 -7.25
CA ASN A 26 -6.06 -6.15 -7.90
C ASN A 26 -5.55 -7.60 -7.98
N PRO A 27 -6.17 -8.51 -8.78
CA PRO A 27 -5.87 -9.94 -8.75
C PRO A 27 -4.41 -10.30 -9.06
N GLU A 28 -3.77 -9.57 -9.98
CA GLU A 28 -2.41 -9.81 -10.48
C GLU A 28 -1.29 -9.17 -9.65
N GLY A 29 -1.63 -8.25 -8.74
CA GLY A 29 -0.65 -7.42 -8.02
C GLY A 29 -1.07 -7.10 -6.60
N ALA A 30 -1.89 -7.97 -6.01
CA ALA A 30 -2.43 -7.79 -4.68
C ALA A 30 -1.33 -7.85 -3.62
N THR A 31 -1.44 -6.99 -2.61
CA THR A 31 -0.56 -7.02 -1.43
C THR A 31 -1.27 -7.41 -0.15
N GLY A 32 -2.56 -7.71 -0.25
CA GLY A 32 -3.36 -8.13 0.88
C GLY A 32 -4.86 -8.09 0.62
N LEU A 33 -5.61 -7.97 1.71
CA LEU A 33 -7.04 -7.76 1.73
C LEU A 33 -7.39 -6.65 2.72
N LEU A 34 -8.44 -5.91 2.41
CA LEU A 34 -9.02 -4.91 3.29
C LEU A 34 -10.37 -5.41 3.80
N PHE A 35 -10.62 -5.36 5.10
CA PHE A 35 -11.96 -5.62 5.63
C PHE A 35 -12.66 -4.29 5.94
N PRO A 36 -13.88 -4.04 5.43
CA PRO A 36 -14.52 -2.73 5.48
C PRO A 36 -15.12 -2.34 6.85
N GLU A 37 -15.48 -3.32 7.68
CA GLU A 37 -16.18 -3.09 8.95
C GLU A 37 -15.40 -3.68 10.13
N GLN A 38 -15.32 -2.99 11.27
CA GLN A 38 -14.66 -3.52 12.47
C GLN A 38 -15.54 -4.55 13.20
N THR A 39 -15.99 -5.56 12.47
CA THR A 39 -16.83 -6.66 12.95
C THR A 39 -16.11 -7.99 12.75
N PRO A 40 -16.33 -8.99 13.62
CA PRO A 40 -15.79 -10.33 13.43
C PRO A 40 -16.15 -10.94 12.07
N GLU A 41 -17.38 -10.72 11.60
CA GLU A 41 -17.89 -11.26 10.34
C GLU A 41 -17.11 -10.73 9.14
N SER A 42 -16.85 -9.42 9.12
CA SER A 42 -16.08 -8.78 8.05
C SER A 42 -14.63 -9.25 8.02
N LEU A 43 -14.03 -9.47 9.21
CA LEU A 43 -12.68 -10.02 9.31
C LEU A 43 -12.61 -11.49 8.88
N MET A 44 -13.59 -12.31 9.27
CA MET A 44 -13.69 -13.72 8.87
C MET A 44 -13.77 -13.87 7.36
N GLU A 45 -14.62 -13.09 6.69
CA GLU A 45 -14.71 -13.08 5.23
C GLU A 45 -13.34 -12.78 4.58
N ALA A 46 -12.63 -11.77 5.10
CA ALA A 46 -11.30 -11.44 4.61
C ALA A 46 -10.30 -12.58 4.82
N VAL A 47 -10.34 -13.29 5.96
CA VAL A 47 -9.49 -14.45 6.22
C VAL A 47 -9.78 -15.60 5.24
N GLU A 48 -11.05 -15.94 5.01
CA GLU A 48 -11.43 -17.01 4.09
C GLU A 48 -10.97 -16.76 2.65
N ILE A 49 -11.05 -15.52 2.18
CA ILE A 49 -10.54 -15.12 0.87
C ILE A 49 -9.01 -15.16 0.87
N PHE A 50 -8.37 -14.68 1.95
CA PHE A 50 -6.92 -14.63 2.07
C PHE A 50 -6.28 -16.02 1.93
N GLU A 51 -6.82 -17.02 2.64
CA GLU A 51 -6.31 -18.40 2.63
C GLU A 51 -6.38 -19.06 1.25
N ARG A 52 -7.35 -18.66 0.42
CA ARG A 52 -7.53 -19.19 -0.95
C ARG A 52 -6.76 -18.41 -2.00
N SER A 53 -6.13 -17.30 -1.63
CA SER A 53 -5.52 -16.36 -2.56
C SER A 53 -3.99 -16.53 -2.65
N PRO A 54 -3.43 -16.77 -3.86
CA PRO A 54 -1.98 -16.89 -4.02
C PRO A 54 -1.31 -15.52 -4.12
N PHE A 55 -0.47 -15.14 -3.14
CA PHE A 55 0.28 -13.88 -3.15
C PHE A 55 1.71 -14.06 -3.66
N ASN A 56 2.22 -13.08 -4.41
CA ASN A 56 3.61 -13.06 -4.86
C ASN A 56 4.46 -12.19 -3.92
N PRO A 57 5.35 -12.76 -3.10
CA PRO A 57 6.16 -12.00 -2.15
C PRO A 57 7.07 -10.95 -2.79
N GLU A 58 7.59 -11.23 -3.99
CA GLU A 58 8.47 -10.31 -4.72
C GLU A 58 7.71 -9.06 -5.15
N GLN A 59 6.48 -9.22 -5.67
CA GLN A 59 5.64 -8.08 -6.04
C GLN A 59 5.23 -7.25 -4.83
N ILE A 60 4.95 -7.90 -3.70
CA ILE A 60 4.60 -7.22 -2.44
C ILE A 60 5.78 -6.40 -1.95
N HIS A 61 6.97 -6.98 -1.94
CA HIS A 61 8.19 -6.26 -1.60
C HIS A 61 8.43 -5.10 -2.56
N HIS A 62 8.33 -5.33 -3.87
CA HIS A 62 8.50 -4.29 -4.88
C HIS A 62 7.53 -3.11 -4.68
N HIS A 63 6.25 -3.37 -4.45
CA HIS A 63 5.26 -2.32 -4.11
C HIS A 63 5.67 -1.53 -2.87
N SER A 64 6.16 -2.20 -1.83
CA SER A 64 6.58 -1.52 -0.59
C SER A 64 7.77 -0.55 -0.79
N THR A 65 8.62 -0.78 -1.80
CA THR A 65 9.78 0.09 -2.07
C THR A 65 9.40 1.50 -2.46
N GLN A 66 8.17 1.72 -2.96
CA GLN A 66 7.63 3.04 -3.28
C GLN A 66 7.46 3.94 -2.06
N PHE A 67 7.45 3.35 -0.86
CA PHE A 67 7.27 4.04 0.43
C PHE A 67 8.59 4.14 1.22
N HIS A 68 9.73 3.86 0.59
CA HIS A 68 11.03 3.96 1.24
C HIS A 68 11.39 5.43 1.56
N PRO A 69 12.06 5.73 2.70
CA PRO A 69 12.43 7.10 3.09
C PRO A 69 13.14 7.90 1.99
N LYS A 70 14.07 7.25 1.26
CA LYS A 70 14.77 7.87 0.12
C LYS A 70 13.81 8.41 -0.96
N VAL A 71 12.74 7.68 -1.28
CA VAL A 71 11.74 8.12 -2.27
C VAL A 71 10.99 9.35 -1.76
N PHE A 72 10.70 9.41 -0.46
CA PHE A 72 10.11 10.59 0.16
C PHE A 72 11.07 11.79 0.10
N GLU A 73 12.34 11.61 0.49
CA GLU A 73 13.37 12.65 0.45
C GLU A 73 13.55 13.25 -0.96
N GLU A 74 13.63 12.39 -1.99
CA GLU A 74 13.75 12.79 -3.39
C GLU A 74 12.53 13.61 -3.82
N ARG A 75 11.32 13.08 -3.61
CA ARG A 75 10.06 13.77 -3.98
C ARG A 75 9.89 15.10 -3.27
N TYR A 76 10.25 15.16 -1.99
CA TYR A 76 10.16 16.37 -1.18
C TYR A 76 11.18 17.42 -1.64
N SER A 77 12.43 17.02 -1.90
CA SER A 77 13.47 17.91 -2.43
C SER A 77 13.09 18.48 -3.79
N ASP A 78 12.52 17.66 -4.67
CA ASP A 78 12.07 18.11 -5.99
C ASP A 78 10.85 19.02 -5.92
N LEU A 79 9.98 18.84 -4.92
CA LEU A 79 8.91 19.80 -4.62
C LEU A 79 9.49 21.15 -4.20
N LEU A 80 10.45 21.18 -3.28
CA LEU A 80 11.08 22.41 -2.81
C LEU A 80 11.81 23.16 -3.93
N LYS A 81 12.55 22.45 -4.79
CA LYS A 81 13.24 23.06 -5.93
C LYS A 81 12.27 23.75 -6.89
N ARG A 82 11.15 23.10 -7.22
CA ARG A 82 10.11 23.67 -8.08
C ARG A 82 9.50 24.92 -7.46
N ALA A 83 9.09 24.84 -6.20
CA ALA A 83 8.53 25.98 -5.49
C ALA A 83 9.51 27.18 -5.42
N TYR A 84 10.81 26.90 -5.23
CA TYR A 84 11.84 27.94 -5.22
C TYR A 84 12.02 28.60 -6.59
N GLN A 85 12.03 27.81 -7.68
CA GLN A 85 12.12 28.33 -9.04
C GLN A 85 10.92 29.20 -9.42
N ASP A 86 9.72 28.82 -8.99
CA ASP A 86 8.50 29.60 -9.22
C ASP A 86 8.59 30.95 -8.51
N LEU A 87 9.11 30.99 -7.28
CA LEU A 87 9.29 32.23 -6.52
C LEU A 87 10.33 33.18 -7.13
N GLN A 88 11.35 32.66 -7.82
CA GLN A 88 12.38 33.48 -8.49
C GLN A 88 11.94 34.08 -9.83
N GLN A 89 10.77 33.70 -10.35
CA GLN A 89 10.19 34.24 -11.58
C GLN A 89 9.24 35.43 -11.33
N PHE A 90 9.06 35.81 -10.07
CA PHE A 90 8.41 37.05 -9.63
C PHE A 90 9.46 38.11 -9.28
#